data_AF-V5NN41-F1
#
_entry.id   AF-V5NN41-F1
#
_cell.length_a   1.000
_cell.length_b   1.000
_cell.length_c   1.000
_cell.angle_alpha   90.00
_cell.angle_beta   90.00
_cell.angle_gamma   90.00
#
_symmetry.space_group_name_H-M   'P 1'
#
loop_
_entity.id
_entity.type
_entity.pdbx_description
1 polymer ?
#
loop_
_entity_poly.entity_id
_entity_poly.type
_entity_poly.pdbx_seq_one_letter_code
_entity_poly.pdbx_strand_id
1 'polypeptide(L)'
;MYKPKNEKYLRPLILKSPVVSGLEKTKHPTQKSLALMEKIISIHTNPNDIVLDPFMGSGTTGLACKNLERNFIGIESEKEYFQTAKKRLNLF
;
A
#
# COMPACT_ATOMS: atom_id res chain seq x y z
N MET A 1 -8.63 5.00 -14.46
CA MET A 1 -9.45 5.63 -13.41
C MET A 1 -10.94 5.40 -13.69
N TYR A 2 -11.49 4.28 -13.21
CA TYR A 2 -12.94 4.07 -13.25
C TYR A 2 -13.59 4.83 -12.10
N LYS A 3 -14.33 5.90 -12.41
CA LYS A 3 -15.19 6.58 -11.45
C LYS A 3 -16.61 6.02 -11.60
N PRO A 4 -17.20 5.41 -10.57
CA PRO A 4 -18.62 5.06 -10.60
C PRO A 4 -19.43 6.33 -10.92
N LYS A 5 -20.30 6.27 -11.93
CA LYS A 5 -21.07 7.45 -12.40
C LYS A 5 -21.89 8.13 -11.29
N ASN A 6 -22.20 7.41 -10.20
CA ASN A 6 -23.09 7.85 -9.13
C ASN A 6 -22.41 8.28 -7.82
N GLU A 7 -21.08 8.38 -7.75
CA GLU A 7 -20.39 8.86 -6.55
C GLU A 7 -19.67 10.20 -6.79
N LYS A 8 -19.96 11.19 -5.94
CA LYS A 8 -19.22 12.47 -5.92
C LYS A 8 -17.84 12.21 -5.30
N TYR A 9 -16.78 12.73 -5.92
CA TYR A 9 -15.47 12.78 -5.26
C TYR A 9 -15.61 13.63 -4.00
N LEU A 10 -15.22 13.08 -2.85
CA LEU A 10 -15.15 13.84 -1.61
C LEU A 10 -13.86 14.67 -1.61
N ARG A 11 -13.98 16.00 -1.59
CA ARG A 11 -12.88 16.92 -1.22
C ARG A 11 -12.48 16.68 0.24
N PRO A 12 -11.27 17.10 0.65
CA PRO A 12 -10.29 16.25 1.33
C PRO A 12 -10.97 15.30 2.34
N LEU A 13 -11.16 14.05 1.92
CA LEU A 13 -11.73 13.03 2.76
C LEU A 13 -10.76 12.74 3.92
N ILE A 14 -11.16 13.03 5.16
CA ILE A 14 -10.43 12.55 6.33
C ILE A 14 -10.56 11.03 6.34
N LEU A 15 -9.50 10.33 5.94
CA LEU A 15 -9.46 8.88 6.04
C LEU A 15 -9.15 8.51 7.49
N LYS A 16 -10.19 8.12 8.24
CA LYS A 16 -9.99 7.50 9.55
C LYS A 16 -9.39 6.12 9.33
N SER A 17 -8.10 5.99 9.59
CA SER A 17 -7.37 4.73 9.53
C SER A 17 -6.71 4.47 10.89
N PRO A 18 -6.70 3.23 11.38
CA PRO A 18 -5.97 2.91 12.60
C PRO A 18 -4.47 3.19 12.40
N VAL A 19 -3.82 3.59 13.49
CA VAL A 19 -2.35 3.58 13.56
C VAL A 19 -1.89 2.12 13.45
N VAL A 20 -0.76 1.91 12.77
CA VAL A 20 -0.15 0.58 12.61
C VAL A 20 -0.01 -0.08 13.99
N SER A 21 -0.70 -1.21 14.17
CA SER A 21 -0.80 -1.93 15.44
C SER A 21 -0.94 -3.43 15.21
N GLY A 22 -0.69 -4.22 16.26
CA GLY A 22 -0.84 -5.67 16.22
C GLY A 22 0.12 -6.36 15.23
N LEU A 23 -0.41 -7.36 14.52
CA LEU A 23 0.34 -8.22 13.58
C LEU A 23 0.89 -7.47 12.36
N GLU A 24 0.36 -6.28 12.05
CA GLU A 24 0.83 -5.46 10.94
C GLU A 24 2.15 -4.74 11.28
N LYS A 25 2.44 -4.54 12.57
CA LYS A 25 3.56 -3.71 13.00
C LYS A 25 4.89 -4.39 12.71
N THR A 26 5.69 -3.74 11.86
CA THR A 26 7.09 -4.11 11.64
C THR A 26 8.02 -3.21 12.45
N LYS A 27 9.33 -3.43 12.33
CA LYS A 27 10.36 -2.54 12.92
C LYS A 27 10.47 -1.19 12.21
N HIS A 28 9.82 -1.01 11.04
CA HIS A 28 9.91 0.23 10.29
C HIS A 28 9.19 1.37 11.03
N PRO A 29 9.89 2.45 11.42
CA PRO A 29 9.35 3.46 12.33
C PRO A 29 8.18 4.25 11.74
N THR A 30 8.16 4.43 10.41
CA THR A 30 7.19 5.27 9.70
C THR A 30 6.25 4.47 8.80
N GLN A 31 6.04 3.18 9.10
CA GLN A 31 5.13 2.31 8.36
C GLN A 31 3.74 2.95 8.24
N LYS A 32 3.18 2.93 7.02
CA LYS A 32 1.77 3.30 6.78
C LYS A 32 0.89 2.08 6.98
N SER A 33 -0.35 2.30 7.45
CA SER A 33 -1.30 1.23 7.69
C SER A 33 -1.83 0.64 6.38
N LEU A 34 -2.06 -0.67 6.39
CA LEU A 34 -2.51 -1.42 5.22
C LEU A 34 -3.86 -0.91 4.71
N ALA A 35 -4.82 -0.71 5.62
CA ALA A 35 -6.16 -0.23 5.27
C ALA A 35 -6.15 1.15 4.58
N LEU A 36 -5.21 2.04 4.95
CA LEU A 36 -5.03 3.33 4.29
C LEU A 36 -4.53 3.13 2.86
N MET A 37 -3.51 2.29 2.67
CA MET A 37 -2.92 2.04 1.35
C MET A 37 -3.90 1.36 0.40
N GLU A 38 -4.67 0.37 0.87
CA GLU A 38 -5.72 -0.29 0.06
C GLU A 38 -6.78 0.71 -0.41
N LYS A 39 -7.18 1.64 0.46
CA LYS A 39 -8.17 2.65 0.08
C LYS A 39 -7.63 3.64 -0.95
N ILE A 40 -6.37 4.08 -0.82
CA ILE A 40 -5.72 4.93 -1.82
C ILE A 40 -5.62 4.19 -3.16
N ILE A 41 -5.10 2.97 -3.16
CA ILE A 41 -4.89 2.18 -4.39
C ILE A 41 -6.21 1.91 -5.10
N SER A 42 -7.26 1.50 -4.38
CA SER A 42 -8.58 1.23 -4.98
C SER A 42 -9.23 2.45 -5.63
N ILE A 43 -9.00 3.66 -5.10
CA ILE A 43 -9.53 4.91 -5.67
C ILE A 43 -8.75 5.32 -6.93
N HIS A 44 -7.43 5.15 -6.91
CA HIS A 44 -6.55 5.76 -7.92
C HIS A 44 -6.11 4.82 -9.05
N THR A 45 -6.41 3.52 -8.97
CA THR A 45 -5.95 2.52 -9.94
C THR A 45 -7.05 1.51 -10.28
N ASN A 46 -6.93 0.85 -11.43
CA ASN A 46 -7.78 -0.24 -11.89
C ASN A 46 -7.06 -1.61 -11.75
N PRO A 47 -7.79 -2.74 -11.65
CA PRO A 47 -7.17 -4.07 -11.63
C PRO A 47 -6.13 -4.24 -12.74
N ASN A 48 -5.01 -4.87 -12.40
CA ASN A 48 -3.83 -5.06 -13.25
C ASN A 48 -3.01 -3.80 -13.58
N ASP A 49 -3.39 -2.60 -13.13
CA ASP A 49 -2.52 -1.42 -13.23
C ASP A 49 -1.20 -1.67 -12.47
N ILE A 50 -0.13 -1.04 -12.96
CA ILE A 50 1.20 -1.07 -12.32
C ILE A 50 1.31 0.09 -11.35
N VAL A 51 1.60 -0.21 -10.08
CA VAL A 51 1.88 0.76 -9.03
C VAL A 51 3.37 0.74 -8.72
N LEU A 52 4.00 1.91 -8.80
CA LEU A 52 5.39 2.12 -8.43
C LEU A 52 5.48 2.81 -7.06
N ASP A 53 6.26 2.23 -6.16
CA ASP A 53 6.67 2.87 -4.91
C ASP A 53 8.21 2.92 -4.83
N PRO A 54 8.84 4.07 -5.12
CA PRO A 54 10.30 4.18 -5.13
C PRO A 54 10.92 4.19 -3.72
N PHE A 55 10.12 4.27 -2.66
CA PHE A 55 10.56 4.33 -1.26
C PHE A 55 9.68 3.43 -0.39
N MET A 56 9.61 2.15 -0.73
CA MET A 56 8.55 1.26 -0.25
C MET A 56 8.63 0.93 1.26
N GLY A 57 9.77 1.17 1.92
CA GLY A 57 9.96 0.88 3.34
C GLY A 57 9.67 -0.59 3.64
N SER A 58 8.71 -0.83 4.54
CA SER A 58 8.26 -2.18 4.89
C SER A 58 7.33 -2.83 3.85
N GLY A 59 7.10 -2.22 2.68
CA GLY A 59 6.37 -2.82 1.57
C GLY A 59 4.85 -2.82 1.72
N THR A 60 4.26 -1.95 2.56
CA THR A 60 2.80 -1.91 2.73
C THR A 60 2.08 -1.62 1.42
N THR A 61 2.63 -0.77 0.55
CA THR A 61 2.07 -0.48 -0.78
C THR A 61 1.97 -1.75 -1.62
N GLY A 62 3.02 -2.57 -1.66
CA GLY A 62 3.02 -3.83 -2.40
C GLY A 62 2.04 -4.85 -1.84
N LEU A 63 1.87 -4.90 -0.52
CA LEU A 63 0.90 -5.80 0.11
C LEU A 63 -0.54 -5.39 -0.23
N ALA A 64 -0.83 -4.08 -0.19
CA ALA A 64 -2.12 -3.56 -0.63
C ALA A 64 -2.37 -3.84 -2.12
N CYS A 65 -1.35 -3.68 -2.98
CA CYS A 65 -1.44 -4.06 -4.39
C CYS A 65 -1.75 -5.54 -4.58
N LYS A 66 -1.09 -6.43 -3.84
CA LYS A 66 -1.33 -7.88 -3.88
C LYS A 66 -2.78 -8.22 -3.50
N ASN A 67 -3.30 -7.62 -2.43
CA ASN A 67 -4.68 -7.84 -1.99
C ASN A 67 -5.73 -7.31 -2.98
N LEU A 68 -5.39 -6.26 -3.73
CA LEU A 68 -6.29 -5.61 -4.68
C LEU A 68 -6.04 -6.03 -6.13
N GLU A 69 -5.26 -7.09 -6.40
CA GLU A 69 -4.97 -7.53 -7.78
C GLU A 69 -4.37 -6.41 -8.65
N ARG A 70 -3.38 -5.70 -8.10
CA ARG A 70 -2.54 -4.73 -8.81
C ARG A 70 -1.13 -5.27 -8.98
N ASN A 71 -0.51 -4.89 -10.09
CA ASN A 71 0.91 -5.11 -10.29
C ASN A 71 1.69 -4.09 -9.46
N PHE A 72 2.83 -4.48 -8.90
CA PHE A 72 3.62 -3.64 -8.00
C PHE A 72 5.11 -3.70 -8.33
N ILE A 73 5.76 -2.54 -8.32
CA ILE A 73 7.22 -2.40 -8.38
C ILE A 73 7.62 -1.53 -7.18
N GLY A 74 8.54 -2.04 -6.37
CA GLY A 74 9.01 -1.38 -5.16
C GLY A 74 10.53 -1.27 -5.11
N ILE A 75 11.03 -0.13 -4.65
CA ILE A 75 12.46 0.12 -4.44
C ILE A 75 12.67 0.52 -2.97
N GLU A 76 13.71 -0.02 -2.35
CA GLU A 76 14.12 0.33 -0.99
C GLU A 76 15.65 0.29 -0.90
N SER A 77 16.24 1.30 -0.27
CA SER A 77 17.70 1.43 -0.15
C SER A 77 18.24 0.68 1.06
N GLU A 78 17.48 0.65 2.15
CA GLU A 78 17.91 0.01 3.40
C GLU A 78 17.64 -1.49 3.39
N LYS A 79 18.70 -2.29 3.54
CA LYS A 79 18.63 -3.75 3.45
C LYS A 79 17.65 -4.35 4.47
N GLU A 80 17.59 -3.85 5.70
CA GLU A 80 16.67 -4.36 6.73
C GLU A 80 15.20 -4.15 6.34
N TYR A 81 14.87 -2.98 5.80
CA TYR A 81 13.52 -2.66 5.36
C TYR A 81 13.14 -3.45 4.11
N PHE A 82 14.07 -3.60 3.16
CA PHE A 82 13.88 -4.46 2.00
C PHE A 82 13.60 -5.91 2.40
N GLN A 83 14.36 -6.49 3.35
CA GLN A 83 14.11 -7.86 3.84
C GLN A 83 12.75 -7.98 4.54
N THR A 84 12.35 -6.95 5.28
CA THR A 84 11.02 -6.89 5.91
C THR A 84 9.91 -6.90 4.84
N ALA A 85 10.02 -6.06 3.82
CA ALA A 85 9.08 -6.01 2.70
C ALA A 85 9.04 -7.35 1.95
N LYS A 86 10.21 -7.91 1.63
CA LYS A 86 10.37 -9.20 0.94
C LYS A 86 9.61 -10.32 1.66
N LYS A 87 9.78 -10.43 2.98
CA LYS A 87 9.07 -11.40 3.82
C LYS A 87 7.55 -11.19 3.81
N ARG A 88 7.08 -9.94 3.89
CA ARG A 88 5.64 -9.63 3.86
C ARG A 88 4.99 -9.95 2.52
N LEU A 89 5.71 -9.76 1.43
CA LEU A 89 5.21 -10.01 0.07
C LEU A 89 5.28 -11.50 -0.33
N ASN A 90 5.94 -12.34 0.48
CA ASN A 90 6.30 -13.73 0.19
C ASN A 90 7.11 -13.85 -1.11
N LEU A 91 8.09 -12.96 -1.28
CA LEU A 91 9.07 -13.04 -2.36
C LEU A 91 10.21 -13.95 -1.87
N PHE A 92 10.48 -15.03 -2.59
CA PHE A 92 11.57 -16.02 -2.43
C PHE A 92 12.24 -16.15 -1.06
#